data_AF-A0A2S7DEJ6-F1
#
_entry.id   AF-A0A2S7DEJ6-F1
#
_cell.length_a   1.000
_cell.length_b   1.000
_cell.length_c   1.000
_cell.angle_alpha   90.00
_cell.angle_beta   90.00
_cell.angle_gamma   90.00
#
_symmetry.space_group_name_H-M   'P 1'
#
loop_
_entity.id
_entity.type
_entity.pdbx_description
1 polymer ?
#
loop_
_entity_poly.entity_id
_entity_poly.type
_entity_poly.pdbx_seq_one_letter_code
_entity_poly.pdbx_strand_id
1 'polypeptide(L)'
;MALLGATLPAFAADPLQVKLGQTTELHQEVSAAGESLDAFVTRIAPRARAASVSSRSVVCGEILGAGPYTLTLKTDGRQDWCEVPKTSSPYVLVNGIAKDAREDHIPAIYYRRPGYLITPWSIKFQDRAGVRRL
;
A
#
# COMPACT_ATOMS: atom_id res chain seq x y z
N MET A 1 3.58 -54.33 -12.25
CA MET A 1 3.91 -52.91 -12.45
C MET A 1 3.06 -52.09 -11.49
N ALA A 2 3.66 -51.44 -10.51
CA ALA A 2 2.96 -50.62 -9.51
C ALA A 2 3.16 -49.13 -9.86
N LEU A 3 2.08 -48.40 -10.09
CA LEU A 3 2.08 -46.95 -10.28
C LEU A 3 1.97 -46.27 -8.90
N LEU A 4 3.09 -45.74 -8.41
CA LEU A 4 3.13 -44.85 -7.25
C LEU A 4 2.72 -43.44 -7.69
N GLY A 5 1.45 -43.11 -7.51
CA GLY A 5 0.96 -41.73 -7.63
C GLY A 5 1.39 -40.93 -6.40
N ALA A 6 2.35 -40.03 -6.57
CA ALA A 6 2.72 -39.06 -5.54
C ALA A 6 1.69 -37.92 -5.55
N THR A 7 0.85 -37.85 -4.53
CA THR A 7 0.02 -36.67 -4.24
C THR A 7 0.86 -35.64 -3.50
N LEU A 8 1.19 -34.54 -4.18
CA LEU A 8 1.77 -33.35 -3.54
C LEU A 8 0.74 -32.74 -2.59
N PRO A 9 1.08 -32.42 -1.33
CA PRO A 9 0.21 -31.63 -0.49
C PRO A 9 0.20 -30.19 -1.04
N ALA A 10 -0.98 -29.73 -1.45
CA ALA A 10 -1.21 -28.32 -1.70
C ALA A 10 -1.17 -27.58 -0.35
N PHE A 11 -0.09 -26.85 -0.08
CA PHE A 11 -0.09 -25.88 1.02
C PHE A 11 -1.01 -24.72 0.63
N ALA A 12 -2.27 -24.81 1.03
CA ALA A 12 -3.11 -23.64 1.17
C ALA A 12 -2.51 -22.80 2.31
N ALA A 13 -1.73 -21.78 1.96
CA ALA A 13 -1.41 -20.72 2.90
C ALA A 13 -2.73 -20.04 3.25
N ASP A 14 -3.23 -20.30 4.46
CA ASP A 14 -4.35 -19.57 5.02
C ASP A 14 -4.00 -18.08 4.94
N PRO A 15 -4.83 -17.23 4.31
CA PRO A 15 -4.57 -15.80 4.35
C PRO A 15 -4.61 -15.41 5.82
N LEU A 16 -3.45 -15.00 6.35
CA LEU A 16 -3.31 -14.44 7.70
C LEU A 16 -4.46 -13.44 7.90
N GLN A 17 -5.46 -13.85 8.69
CA GLN A 17 -6.56 -12.98 9.05
C GLN A 17 -5.95 -11.91 9.95
N VAL A 18 -5.62 -10.76 9.37
CA VAL A 18 -5.21 -9.58 10.15
C VAL A 18 -6.37 -9.25 11.09
N LYS A 19 -6.13 -9.39 12.38
CA LYS A 19 -7.12 -9.06 13.40
C LYS A 19 -7.40 -7.57 13.31
N LEU A 20 -8.68 -7.20 13.14
CA LEU A 20 -9.11 -5.82 13.01
C LEU A 20 -8.55 -4.97 14.17
N GLY A 21 -7.79 -3.92 13.85
CA GLY A 21 -7.18 -3.02 14.84
C GLY A 21 -5.76 -3.40 15.29
N GLN A 22 -5.17 -4.48 14.76
CA GLN A 22 -3.75 -4.77 14.95
C GLN A 22 -2.94 -4.35 13.71
N THR A 23 -1.99 -3.45 13.94
CA THR A 23 -1.00 -3.07 12.93
C THR A 23 -0.16 -4.28 12.53
N THR A 24 -0.19 -4.62 11.26
CA THR A 24 0.64 -5.66 10.64
C THR A 24 1.57 -5.01 9.63
N GLU A 25 2.88 -5.14 9.83
CA GLU A 25 3.86 -4.79 8.82
C GLU A 25 3.84 -5.82 7.69
N LEU A 26 3.88 -5.35 6.44
CA LEU A 26 3.76 -6.19 5.24
C LEU A 26 5.08 -6.28 4.48
N HIS A 27 5.71 -5.15 4.21
CA HIS A 27 6.99 -5.10 3.50
C HIS A 27 7.67 -3.74 3.63
N GLN A 28 8.98 -3.70 3.43
CA GLN A 28 9.79 -2.48 3.38
C GLN A 28 10.34 -2.25 1.98
N GLU A 29 10.27 -1.02 1.51
CA GLU A 29 10.79 -0.57 0.21
C GLU A 29 11.81 0.57 0.43
N VAL A 30 12.84 0.59 -0.40
CA VAL A 30 13.87 1.64 -0.41
C VAL A 30 14.01 2.16 -1.85
N SER A 31 14.17 3.47 -1.99
CA SER A 31 14.38 4.08 -3.30
C SER A 31 15.80 3.85 -3.81
N ALA A 32 15.97 3.84 -5.12
CA ALA A 32 17.29 3.93 -5.71
C ALA A 32 17.89 5.33 -5.47
N ALA A 33 19.21 5.45 -5.59
CA ALA A 33 19.89 6.74 -5.53
C ALA A 33 19.42 7.65 -6.68
N GLY A 34 19.05 8.89 -6.36
CA GLY A 34 18.55 9.86 -7.34
C GLY A 34 17.14 9.58 -7.87
N GLU A 35 16.46 8.53 -7.40
CA GLU A 35 15.07 8.25 -7.75
C GLU A 35 14.17 9.37 -7.23
N SER A 36 13.29 9.93 -8.07
CA SER A 36 12.30 10.91 -7.62
C SER A 36 11.24 10.22 -6.76
N LEU A 37 10.56 10.99 -5.90
CA LEU A 37 9.51 10.45 -5.05
C LEU A 37 8.36 9.83 -5.87
N ASP A 38 7.98 10.46 -6.97
CA ASP A 38 6.95 9.95 -7.89
C ASP A 38 7.39 8.64 -8.57
N ALA A 39 8.65 8.55 -9.01
CA ALA A 39 9.18 7.34 -9.62
C ALA A 39 9.23 6.20 -8.61
N PHE A 40 9.68 6.49 -7.38
CA PHE A 40 9.69 5.53 -6.27
C PHE A 40 8.29 4.96 -6.02
N VAL A 41 7.28 5.83 -5.86
CA VAL A 41 5.89 5.40 -5.59
C VAL A 41 5.31 4.63 -6.78
N THR A 42 5.57 5.07 -8.00
CA THR A 42 5.11 4.38 -9.22
C THR A 42 5.69 2.97 -9.31
N ARG A 43 6.98 2.81 -9.00
CA ARG A 43 7.67 1.52 -9.04
C ARG A 43 7.11 0.52 -8.04
N ILE A 44 6.81 0.95 -6.82
CA ILE A 44 6.31 0.04 -5.76
C ILE A 44 4.82 -0.27 -5.87
N ALA A 45 4.05 0.52 -6.63
CA ALA A 45 2.60 0.44 -6.68
C ALA A 45 2.05 -0.96 -6.99
N PRO A 46 2.60 -1.74 -7.96
CA PRO A 46 2.11 -3.10 -8.21
C PRO A 46 2.23 -4.01 -6.98
N ARG A 47 3.36 -3.96 -6.26
CA ARG A 47 3.58 -4.76 -5.04
C ARG A 47 2.67 -4.30 -3.91
N ALA A 48 2.58 -2.99 -3.70
CA ALA A 48 1.75 -2.41 -2.65
C ALA A 48 0.27 -2.80 -2.86
N ARG A 49 -0.22 -2.75 -4.10
CA ARG A 49 -1.56 -3.21 -4.47
C ARG A 49 -1.76 -4.70 -4.21
N ALA A 50 -0.80 -5.54 -4.58
CA ALA A 50 -0.87 -6.97 -4.31
C ALA A 50 -0.98 -7.26 -2.81
N ALA A 51 -0.27 -6.49 -1.97
CA ALA A 51 -0.38 -6.60 -0.52
C ALA A 51 -1.77 -6.21 0.01
N SER A 52 -2.36 -5.13 -0.52
CA SER A 52 -3.74 -4.72 -0.19
C SER A 52 -4.78 -5.76 -0.61
N VAL A 53 -4.66 -6.32 -1.81
CA VAL A 53 -5.55 -7.39 -2.30
C VAL A 53 -5.42 -8.66 -1.46
N SER A 54 -4.19 -9.09 -1.17
CA SER A 54 -3.91 -10.31 -0.40
C SER A 54 -4.47 -10.21 1.02
N SER A 55 -4.26 -9.07 1.68
CA SER A 55 -4.77 -8.80 3.03
C SER A 55 -6.25 -8.44 3.07
N ARG A 56 -6.89 -8.20 1.92
CA ARG A 56 -8.27 -7.71 1.79
C ARG A 56 -8.52 -6.46 2.64
N SER A 57 -7.56 -5.55 2.66
CA SER A 57 -7.56 -4.35 3.50
C SER A 57 -6.80 -3.20 2.85
N VAL A 58 -7.02 -1.97 3.34
CA VAL A 58 -6.22 -0.80 2.94
C VAL A 58 -4.83 -0.93 3.54
N VAL A 59 -3.83 -0.63 2.73
CA VAL A 59 -2.42 -0.62 3.12
C VAL A 59 -1.93 0.81 3.14
N CYS A 60 -1.06 1.14 4.07
CA CYS A 60 -0.51 2.48 4.19
C CYS A 60 0.94 2.49 4.68
N GLY A 61 1.57 3.65 4.61
CA GLY A 61 2.86 3.88 5.23
C GLY A 61 3.31 5.33 5.11
N GLU A 62 4.29 5.69 5.93
CA GLU A 62 4.99 6.97 5.85
C GLU A 62 6.26 6.81 5.02
N ILE A 63 6.52 7.77 4.12
CA ILE A 63 7.77 7.82 3.36
C ILE A 63 8.75 8.72 4.13
N LEU A 64 9.89 8.16 4.50
CA LEU A 64 10.94 8.85 5.24
C LEU A 64 12.14 9.16 4.36
N GLY A 65 12.94 10.14 4.79
CA GLY A 65 14.13 10.59 4.09
C GLY A 65 13.88 11.68 3.03
N ALA A 66 14.96 12.33 2.62
CA ALA A 66 14.96 13.33 1.55
C ALA A 66 15.63 12.80 0.26
N GLY A 67 15.67 11.47 0.13
CA GLY A 67 16.46 10.75 -0.87
C GLY A 67 17.77 10.19 -0.29
N PRO A 68 18.02 8.86 -0.37
CA PRO A 68 17.07 7.81 -0.75
C PRO A 68 15.88 7.75 0.23
N TYR A 69 14.72 7.38 -0.29
CA TYR A 69 13.48 7.26 0.48
C TYR A 69 13.34 5.86 1.07
N THR A 70 12.69 5.77 2.23
CA THR A 70 12.29 4.49 2.82
C THR A 70 10.79 4.49 3.11
N LEU A 71 10.15 3.34 2.90
CA LEU A 71 8.72 3.16 3.17
C LEU A 71 8.49 1.77 3.74
N THR A 72 7.86 1.70 4.91
CA THR A 72 7.35 0.46 5.47
C THR A 72 5.83 0.43 5.25
N LEU A 73 5.37 -0.53 4.45
CA LEU A 73 3.95 -0.77 4.21
C LEU A 73 3.36 -1.58 5.37
N LYS A 74 2.22 -1.14 5.86
CA LYS A 74 1.45 -1.81 6.91
C LYS A 74 -0.04 -1.84 6.57
N THR A 75 -0.80 -2.64 7.31
CA THR A 75 -2.27 -2.59 7.37
C THR A 75 -2.73 -2.67 8.82
N ASP A 76 -3.89 -2.08 9.10
CA ASP A 76 -4.58 -2.22 10.40
C ASP A 76 -5.77 -3.21 10.31
N GLY A 77 -5.88 -3.95 9.18
CA GLY A 77 -6.93 -4.93 8.90
C GLY A 77 -8.26 -4.33 8.43
N ARG A 78 -8.33 -3.02 8.21
CA ARG A 78 -9.56 -2.30 7.83
C ARG A 78 -9.68 -2.16 6.31
N GLN A 79 -10.89 -2.30 5.78
CA GLN A 79 -11.17 -2.19 4.33
C GLN A 79 -11.31 -0.75 3.84
N ASP A 80 -11.51 0.18 4.77
CA ASP A 80 -11.78 1.59 4.48
C ASP A 80 -10.61 2.50 4.88
N TRP A 81 -9.64 1.97 5.63
CA TRP A 81 -8.65 2.79 6.31
C TRP A 81 -7.37 2.07 6.69
N CYS A 82 -6.28 2.84 6.77
CA CYS A 82 -5.06 2.47 7.47
C CYS A 82 -4.44 3.75 8.03
N GLU A 83 -4.14 3.76 9.34
CA GLU A 83 -3.68 4.94 10.05
C GLU A 83 -2.22 5.24 9.69
N VAL A 84 -1.92 6.46 9.23
CA VAL A 84 -0.53 6.92 9.06
C VAL A 84 -0.18 7.93 10.15
N PRO A 85 1.08 7.96 10.64
CA PRO A 85 1.52 9.00 11.57
C PRO A 85 1.22 10.42 11.04
N LYS A 86 0.84 11.33 11.95
CA LYS A 86 0.47 12.72 11.65
C LYS A 86 1.69 13.65 11.62
N THR A 87 2.67 13.31 10.80
CA THR A 87 3.94 14.03 10.62
C THR A 87 3.91 14.95 9.39
N SER A 88 5.01 15.66 9.12
CA SER A 88 5.17 16.41 7.86
C SER A 88 5.61 15.55 6.68
N SER A 89 6.04 14.30 6.90
CA SER A 89 6.55 13.45 5.83
C SER A 89 5.42 13.01 4.89
N PRO A 90 5.74 12.77 3.60
CA PRO A 90 4.78 12.21 2.66
C PRO A 90 4.27 10.83 3.13
N TYR A 91 3.04 10.49 2.77
CA TYR A 91 2.47 9.18 3.06
C TYR A 91 1.96 8.48 1.81
N VAL A 92 1.73 7.18 1.91
CA VAL A 92 1.07 6.38 0.88
C VAL A 92 -0.17 5.75 1.50
N LEU A 93 -1.30 5.87 0.80
CA LEU A 93 -2.50 5.06 0.99
C LEU A 93 -2.66 4.17 -0.24
N VAL A 94 -2.93 2.91 -0.01
CA VAL A 94 -3.11 1.90 -1.04
C VAL A 94 -4.43 1.23 -0.81
N ASN A 95 -5.30 1.32 -1.80
CA ASN A 95 -6.53 0.60 -1.77
C ASN A 95 -6.66 -0.23 -3.05
N GLY A 96 -6.27 -1.49 -2.93
CA GLY A 96 -6.28 -2.46 -4.02
C GLY A 96 -7.63 -3.16 -4.19
N ILE A 97 -8.54 -3.01 -3.23
CA ILE A 97 -9.85 -3.69 -3.20
C ILE A 97 -11.01 -2.80 -3.65
N ALA A 98 -10.71 -1.56 -4.04
CA ALA A 98 -11.60 -0.60 -4.66
C ALA A 98 -12.52 -1.24 -5.71
N LYS A 99 -13.83 -1.11 -5.52
CA LYS A 99 -14.82 -1.33 -6.59
C LYS A 99 -15.16 0.05 -7.14
N ASP A 100 -14.72 0.30 -8.37
CA ASP A 100 -14.77 1.60 -9.07
C ASP A 100 -13.83 2.68 -8.51
N ALA A 101 -13.18 3.45 -9.40
CA ALA A 101 -12.15 4.46 -9.11
C ALA A 101 -12.60 5.67 -8.29
N ARG A 102 -13.77 5.57 -7.65
CA ARG A 102 -14.42 6.60 -6.83
C ARG A 102 -13.87 6.67 -5.42
N GLU A 103 -12.80 5.93 -5.16
CA GLU A 103 -12.19 5.78 -3.87
C GLU A 103 -11.25 6.94 -3.52
N ASP A 104 -11.71 8.16 -3.77
CA ASP A 104 -11.07 9.41 -3.36
C ASP A 104 -11.12 9.61 -1.83
N HIS A 105 -11.00 8.52 -1.09
CA HIS A 105 -10.91 8.48 0.36
C HIS A 105 -9.47 8.79 0.79
N ILE A 106 -9.02 9.98 0.42
CA ILE A 106 -8.01 10.64 1.21
C ILE A 106 -8.79 11.50 2.21
N PRO A 107 -8.98 11.05 3.45
CA PRO A 107 -9.81 11.79 4.36
C PRO A 107 -9.21 13.17 4.60
N ALA A 108 -10.11 14.12 4.86
CA ALA A 108 -9.80 15.53 5.00
C ALA A 108 -8.65 15.81 5.98
N ILE A 109 -8.44 14.94 6.98
CA ILE A 109 -7.32 15.02 7.92
C ILE A 109 -5.93 15.02 7.23
N TYR A 110 -5.83 14.46 6.03
CA TYR A 110 -4.60 14.39 5.25
C TYR A 110 -4.61 15.21 3.97
N TYR A 111 -5.73 15.85 3.60
CA TYR A 111 -5.88 16.61 2.35
C TYR A 111 -4.84 17.75 2.19
N ARG A 112 -4.24 18.24 3.28
CA ARG A 112 -3.20 19.29 3.26
C ARG A 112 -1.77 18.77 3.44
N ARG A 113 -1.57 17.45 3.45
CA ARG A 113 -0.27 16.80 3.57
C ARG A 113 0.10 16.15 2.23
N PRO A 114 1.39 16.22 1.83
CA PRO A 114 1.88 15.45 0.69
C PRO A 114 1.52 13.98 0.85
N GLY A 115 0.86 13.39 -0.13
CA GLY A 115 0.37 12.03 -0.03
C GLY A 115 0.05 11.41 -1.36
N TYR A 116 0.26 10.11 -1.45
CA TYR A 116 -0.06 9.31 -2.61
C TYR A 116 -1.24 8.38 -2.31
N LEU A 117 -2.17 8.31 -3.25
CA LEU A 117 -3.24 7.31 -3.26
C LEU A 117 -3.03 6.38 -4.45
N ILE A 118 -2.83 5.10 -4.15
CA ILE A 118 -2.66 4.03 -5.14
C ILE A 118 -3.95 3.23 -5.20
N THR A 119 -4.58 3.23 -6.38
CA THR A 119 -5.81 2.47 -6.69
C THR A 119 -5.57 1.48 -7.83
N PRO A 120 -6.53 0.62 -8.17
CA PRO A 120 -6.40 -0.27 -9.33
C PRO A 120 -6.16 0.40 -10.67
N TRP A 121 -6.54 1.67 -10.83
CA TRP A 121 -6.58 2.34 -12.12
C TRP A 121 -5.68 3.57 -12.20
N SER A 122 -5.25 4.12 -11.06
CA SER A 122 -4.45 5.34 -11.03
C SER A 122 -3.64 5.48 -9.76
N ILE A 123 -2.55 6.25 -9.87
CA ILE A 123 -1.83 6.81 -8.75
C ILE A 123 -2.12 8.31 -8.74
N LYS A 124 -2.54 8.85 -7.60
CA LYS A 124 -2.77 10.28 -7.40
C LYS A 124 -1.79 10.78 -6.36
N PHE A 125 -1.23 11.96 -6.60
CA PHE A 125 -0.54 12.74 -5.60
C PHE A 125 -1.43 13.90 -5.17
N GLN A 126 -1.39 14.23 -3.89
CA GLN A 126 -2.04 15.40 -3.35
C GLN A 126 -1.17 16.13 -2.34
N ASP A 127 -1.35 17.44 -2.26
CA ASP A 127 -0.76 18.30 -1.25
C ASP A 127 -1.60 19.58 -1.09
N ARG A 128 -1.01 20.65 -0.53
CA ARG A 128 -1.69 21.95 -0.39
C ARG A 128 -1.99 22.64 -1.71
N ALA A 129 -1.27 22.34 -2.78
CA ALA A 129 -1.46 22.94 -4.09
C ALA A 129 -2.59 22.26 -4.89
N GLY A 130 -2.96 21.03 -4.52
CA GLY A 130 -4.11 20.34 -5.08
C GLY A 130 -3.84 18.85 -5.29
N VAL A 131 -4.55 18.26 -6.25
CA VAL A 131 -4.44 16.84 -6.61
C VAL A 131 -3.98 16.72 -8.07
N ARG A 132 -3.02 15.84 -8.34
CA ARG A 132 -2.59 15.48 -9.70
C ARG A 132 -2.49 13.97 -9.85
N ARG A 133 -2.69 13.48 -11.07
CA ARG A 133 -2.42 12.08 -11.43
C ARG A 133 -0.95 11.93 -11.84
N LEU A 134 -0.37 10.78 -11.51
CA LEU A 134 0.95 10.34 -12.00
C LEU A 134 0.81 9.55 -13.30
#